data_AF-A0A2V9DLG0-F1
#
_entry.id   AF-A0A2V9DLG0-F1
#
_cell.length_a   1.000
_cell.length_b   1.000
_cell.length_c   1.000
_cell.angle_alpha   90.00
_cell.angle_beta   90.00
_cell.angle_gamma   90.00
#
_symmetry.space_group_name_H-M   'P 1'
#
loop_
_entity.id
_entity.type
_entity.pdbx_description
1 polymer ?
#
loop_
_entity_poly.entity_id
_entity_poly.type
_entity_poly.pdbx_seq_one_letter_code
_entity_poly.pdbx_strand_id
1 'polypeptide(L)'
;MTKNCLRVVLVMLLTLSVAGVAEAGTVSGVVRNATNGSVAAGVDVILIQLQAGMETVANTKTDAQGRYQLEHASIGLQPMLVRVNYRGVNFHQALPPGRNIADVEVFEQTTNASAMQVASRVIVLQPEGAQLVVGEEYAVENHSKPPMAHYKSDGNFEFQLPEGGELKQVSAWGPAGMPVVQGTIEKGGRHQAIAFAFRPGKNGVRLSYQMPYATNQATLHTALPYAVGRVLVVVPPTLQVSSTGFQPAGTEQGWNIYARDSVAAGTPLDISVSGTAPPPSASGGQSQGRESGGREETVQVMPNRLDGLKWVLVGGFAALFFLGAVFLWLRPAGSTNNHPEAPRSSNRKRGRSKQSETATVSRSGREAETQANRSLEELKDTLFGLELRRQAGTISEEDYARERGRAEGKLRELVKG
;
A
#
# COMPACT_ATOMS: atom_id res chain seq x y z
N MET A 1 69.33 14.06 13.82
CA MET A 1 68.05 14.42 13.14
C MET A 1 68.05 13.79 11.75
N THR A 2 66.89 13.40 11.19
CA THR A 2 66.57 13.23 9.73
C THR A 2 66.18 11.87 9.12
N LYS A 3 66.21 10.70 9.78
CA LYS A 3 65.72 9.45 9.13
C LYS A 3 64.53 8.75 9.80
N ASN A 4 64.40 8.79 11.12
CA ASN A 4 63.30 8.09 11.81
C ASN A 4 62.03 8.93 11.96
N CYS A 5 62.11 10.26 12.08
CA CYS A 5 60.93 11.13 12.06
C CYS A 5 60.24 11.14 10.69
N LEU A 6 61.00 11.04 9.59
CA LEU A 6 60.43 11.06 8.23
C LEU A 6 59.62 9.79 7.93
N ARG A 7 60.01 8.63 8.49
CA ARG A 7 59.27 7.37 8.37
C ARG A 7 58.00 7.34 9.21
N VAL A 8 58.01 7.93 10.41
CA VAL A 8 56.83 7.98 11.27
C VAL A 8 55.80 8.97 10.73
N VAL A 9 56.23 10.11 10.16
CA VAL A 9 55.32 11.07 9.51
C VAL A 9 54.71 10.48 8.22
N LEU A 10 55.46 9.69 7.44
CA LEU A 10 54.94 9.04 6.23
C LEU A 10 53.90 7.94 6.55
N VAL A 11 54.06 7.20 7.65
CA VAL A 11 53.09 6.17 8.09
C VAL A 11 51.85 6.81 8.74
N MET A 12 52.00 7.98 9.39
CA MET A 12 50.88 8.74 9.94
C MET A 12 50.10 9.53 8.88
N LEU A 13 50.73 9.88 7.74
CA LEU A 13 50.04 10.45 6.58
C LEU A 13 49.33 9.40 5.71
N LEU A 14 49.77 8.14 5.74
CA LEU A 14 49.17 7.05 4.95
C LEU A 14 47.96 6.38 5.64
N THR A 15 47.68 6.71 6.90
CA THR A 15 46.57 6.16 7.69
C THR A 15 45.34 7.07 7.73
N LEU A 16 45.40 8.26 7.14
CA LEU A 16 44.32 9.26 7.18
C LEU A 16 43.44 9.32 5.92
N SER A 17 43.55 8.37 5.01
CA SER A 17 42.84 8.37 3.72
C SER A 17 42.03 7.10 3.46
N VAL A 18 41.49 6.46 4.50
CA VAL A 18 40.31 5.60 4.33
C VAL A 18 39.08 6.49 4.51
N ALA A 19 38.87 7.39 3.55
CA ALA A 19 37.55 7.97 3.38
C ALA A 19 36.65 6.79 3.00
N GLY A 20 35.76 6.39 3.91
CA GLY A 20 34.73 5.41 3.60
C GLY A 20 33.97 5.92 2.38
N VAL A 21 34.15 5.25 1.24
CA VAL A 21 33.32 5.49 0.07
C VAL A 21 31.93 5.07 0.52
N ALA A 22 31.04 6.03 0.74
CA ALA A 22 29.63 5.72 0.88
C ALA A 22 29.23 5.07 -0.45
N GLU A 23 29.08 3.75 -0.46
CA GLU A 23 28.61 3.03 -1.65
C GLU A 23 27.18 3.50 -1.87
N ALA A 24 26.98 4.37 -2.86
CA ALA A 24 25.66 4.69 -3.33
C ALA A 24 25.04 3.39 -3.86
N GLY A 25 23.88 3.01 -3.33
CA GLY A 25 23.12 1.94 -3.95
C GLY A 25 22.80 2.32 -5.39
N THR A 26 22.69 1.33 -6.27
CA THR A 26 22.37 1.55 -7.68
C THR A 26 21.09 0.80 -8.02
N VAL A 27 20.18 1.43 -8.77
CA VAL A 27 19.03 0.77 -9.36
C VAL A 27 19.14 0.85 -10.88
N SER A 28 18.79 -0.25 -11.55
CA SER A 28 18.75 -0.33 -13.00
C SER A 28 17.45 -0.93 -13.49
N GLY A 29 17.13 -0.72 -14.76
CA GLY A 29 15.96 -1.32 -15.38
C GLY A 29 15.82 -0.94 -16.84
N VAL A 30 14.76 -1.45 -17.45
CA VAL A 30 14.38 -1.13 -18.83
C VAL A 30 12.97 -0.56 -18.85
N VAL A 31 12.79 0.51 -19.63
CA VAL A 31 11.48 1.06 -19.94
C VAL A 31 10.98 0.48 -21.25
N ARG A 32 9.87 -0.24 -21.19
CA ARG A 32 9.25 -0.90 -22.35
C ARG A 32 7.86 -0.33 -22.60
N ASN A 33 7.55 -0.10 -23.86
CA ASN A 33 6.21 0.25 -24.29
C ASN A 33 5.39 -1.04 -24.49
N ALA A 34 4.54 -1.34 -23.53
CA ALA A 34 3.72 -2.56 -23.55
C ALA A 34 2.61 -2.51 -24.60
N THR A 35 2.28 -1.35 -25.18
CA THR A 35 1.29 -1.25 -26.27
C THR A 35 1.81 -1.89 -27.56
N ASN A 36 3.06 -1.63 -27.91
CA ASN A 36 3.63 -2.02 -29.20
C ASN A 36 4.88 -2.92 -29.09
N GLY A 37 5.33 -3.23 -27.87
CA GLY A 37 6.49 -4.07 -27.60
C GLY A 37 7.85 -3.39 -27.79
N SER A 38 7.89 -2.09 -28.11
CA SER A 38 9.14 -1.34 -28.32
C SER A 38 9.79 -0.93 -27.00
N VAL A 39 11.07 -0.51 -27.07
CA VAL A 39 11.75 0.14 -25.94
C VAL A 39 11.49 1.65 -25.97
N ALA A 40 11.44 2.28 -24.80
CA ALA A 40 11.21 3.71 -24.70
C ALA A 40 12.54 4.43 -24.41
N ALA A 41 13.15 5.01 -25.45
CA ALA A 41 14.43 5.73 -25.38
C ALA A 41 14.24 7.24 -25.09
N GLY A 42 15.21 7.86 -24.41
CA GLY A 42 15.24 9.30 -24.11
C GLY A 42 14.18 9.77 -23.11
N VAL A 43 13.52 8.85 -22.40
CA VAL A 43 12.42 9.11 -21.48
C VAL A 43 12.97 9.45 -20.10
N ASP A 44 12.39 10.45 -19.44
CA ASP A 44 12.79 10.84 -18.08
C ASP A 44 12.43 9.76 -17.07
N VAL A 45 13.43 9.35 -16.29
CA VAL A 45 13.32 8.41 -15.19
C VAL A 45 13.76 9.09 -13.90
N ILE A 46 12.93 9.04 -12.88
CA ILE A 46 13.09 9.78 -11.64
C ILE A 46 12.99 8.80 -10.48
N LEU A 47 13.96 8.86 -9.57
CA LEU A 47 13.92 8.13 -8.31
C LEU A 47 13.32 9.00 -7.22
N ILE A 48 12.30 8.47 -6.56
CA ILE A 48 11.58 9.15 -5.48
C ILE A 48 11.75 8.35 -4.19
N GLN A 49 12.24 9.00 -3.14
CA GLN A 49 12.26 8.47 -1.79
C GLN A 49 10.92 8.74 -1.12
N LEU A 50 10.27 7.71 -0.59
CA LEU A 50 8.93 7.84 -0.01
C LEU A 50 8.97 8.40 1.42
N GLN A 51 10.06 8.13 2.14
CA GLN A 51 10.29 8.71 3.46
C GLN A 51 10.64 10.19 3.30
N ALA A 52 10.20 11.03 4.25
CA ALA A 52 10.40 12.48 4.25
C ALA A 52 9.67 13.30 3.16
N GLY A 53 8.58 12.76 2.58
CA GLY A 53 7.63 13.59 1.80
C GLY A 53 7.74 13.46 0.27
N MET A 54 8.01 12.25 -0.25
CA MET A 54 8.08 11.98 -1.70
C MET A 54 9.14 12.81 -2.42
N GLU A 55 10.34 12.87 -1.85
CA GLU A 55 11.44 13.65 -2.39
C GLU A 55 12.03 13.00 -3.65
N THR A 56 12.30 13.82 -4.67
CA THR A 56 13.06 13.38 -5.85
C THR A 56 14.55 13.41 -5.51
N VAL A 57 15.19 12.25 -5.51
CA VAL A 57 16.58 12.10 -5.04
C VAL A 57 17.58 11.80 -6.15
N ALA A 58 17.11 11.34 -7.30
CA ALA A 58 17.93 11.16 -8.50
C ALA A 58 17.05 11.22 -9.76
N ASN A 59 17.64 11.57 -10.90
CA ASN A 59 17.00 11.48 -12.20
C ASN A 59 18.01 11.07 -13.28
N THR A 60 17.49 10.54 -14.39
CA THR A 60 18.26 10.16 -15.57
C THR A 60 17.32 10.08 -16.78
N LYS A 61 17.87 9.76 -17.95
CA LYS A 61 17.09 9.40 -19.14
C LYS A 61 17.43 7.98 -19.58
N THR A 62 16.47 7.32 -20.21
CA THR A 62 16.73 6.03 -20.83
C THR A 62 17.66 6.15 -22.05
N ASP A 63 18.52 5.15 -22.24
CA ASP A 63 19.40 5.03 -23.42
C ASP A 63 18.62 4.58 -24.68
N ALA A 64 19.35 4.36 -25.78
CA ALA A 64 18.78 3.90 -27.05
C ALA A 64 18.14 2.50 -26.97
N GLN A 65 18.49 1.71 -25.95
CA GLN A 65 17.91 0.40 -25.66
C GLN A 65 16.82 0.47 -24.59
N GLY A 66 16.42 1.68 -24.15
CA GLY A 66 15.43 1.90 -23.11
C GLY A 66 15.94 1.61 -21.70
N ARG A 67 17.24 1.38 -21.50
CA ARG A 67 17.81 1.08 -20.19
C ARG A 67 18.08 2.35 -19.42
N TYR A 68 18.02 2.27 -18.11
CA TYR A 68 18.40 3.37 -17.23
C TYR A 68 19.17 2.84 -16.02
N GLN A 69 19.93 3.73 -15.40
CA GLN A 69 20.63 3.49 -14.15
C GLN A 69 20.57 4.76 -13.29
N LEU A 70 20.29 4.60 -12.01
CA LEU A 70 20.19 5.67 -11.02
C LEU A 70 20.99 5.26 -9.79
N GLU A 71 21.64 6.23 -9.15
CA GLU A 71 22.47 6.02 -7.97
C GLU A 71 22.00 6.92 -6.83
N HIS A 72 21.88 6.34 -5.64
CA HIS A 72 21.53 7.07 -4.42
C HIS A 72 21.81 6.19 -3.19
N ALA A 73 22.34 6.79 -2.11
CA ALA A 73 22.72 6.07 -0.89
C ALA A 73 21.57 5.29 -0.23
N SER A 74 20.33 5.69 -0.46
CA SER A 74 19.14 5.05 0.13
C SER A 74 18.59 3.86 -0.67
N ILE A 75 19.08 3.62 -1.89
CA ILE A 75 18.59 2.50 -2.71
C ILE A 75 18.85 1.18 -1.99
N GLY A 76 17.82 0.34 -1.93
CA GLY A 76 17.88 -0.96 -1.25
C GLY A 76 17.74 -0.89 0.28
N LEU A 77 17.85 0.29 0.90
CA LEU A 77 17.73 0.45 2.35
C LEU A 77 16.28 0.73 2.80
N GLN A 78 15.52 1.42 1.97
CA GLN A 78 14.16 1.87 2.28
C GLN A 78 13.22 1.79 1.06
N PRO A 79 11.89 1.84 1.24
CA PRO A 79 10.95 1.85 0.13
C PRO A 79 11.11 3.12 -0.73
N MET A 80 11.27 2.91 -2.03
CA MET A 80 11.40 3.98 -3.03
C MET A 80 10.45 3.71 -4.20
N LEU A 81 10.35 4.69 -5.11
CA LEU A 81 9.54 4.61 -6.31
C LEU A 81 10.35 5.09 -7.51
N VAL A 82 10.32 4.33 -8.60
CA VAL A 82 10.79 4.79 -9.90
C VAL A 82 9.60 5.38 -10.64
N ARG A 83 9.71 6.64 -11.08
CA ARG A 83 8.74 7.33 -11.91
C ARG A 83 9.30 7.55 -13.31
N VAL A 84 8.57 7.14 -14.33
CA VAL A 84 8.89 7.38 -15.74
C VAL A 84 7.87 8.35 -16.32
N ASN A 85 8.31 9.48 -16.88
CA ASN A 85 7.42 10.39 -17.58
C ASN A 85 7.41 10.07 -19.08
N TYR A 86 6.39 9.34 -19.53
CA TYR A 86 6.25 8.97 -20.93
C TYR A 86 5.10 9.75 -21.56
N ARG A 87 5.44 10.64 -22.51
CA ARG A 87 4.50 11.50 -23.24
C ARG A 87 3.56 12.29 -22.31
N GLY A 88 4.13 12.85 -21.23
CA GLY A 88 3.39 13.68 -20.27
C GLY A 88 2.61 12.89 -19.21
N VAL A 89 2.61 11.55 -19.25
CA VAL A 89 1.97 10.70 -18.24
C VAL A 89 3.04 10.02 -17.38
N ASN A 90 2.80 10.02 -16.06
CA ASN A 90 3.68 9.40 -15.10
C ASN A 90 3.34 7.91 -14.91
N PHE A 91 4.32 7.05 -15.20
CA PHE A 91 4.33 5.63 -14.91
C PHE A 91 5.18 5.38 -13.67
N HIS A 92 4.75 4.46 -12.81
CA HIS A 92 5.36 4.26 -11.49
C HIS A 92 5.63 2.79 -11.28
N GLN A 93 6.81 2.47 -10.75
CA GLN A 93 7.23 1.14 -10.34
C GLN A 93 7.77 1.21 -8.91
N ALA A 94 7.23 0.37 -8.03
CA ALA A 94 7.72 0.26 -6.66
C ALA A 94 9.13 -0.33 -6.65
N LEU A 95 9.99 0.23 -5.80
CA LEU A 95 11.32 -0.29 -5.49
C LEU A 95 11.38 -0.60 -3.98
N PRO A 96 10.93 -1.79 -3.55
CA PRO A 96 11.00 -2.21 -2.16
C PRO A 96 12.45 -2.29 -1.64
N PRO A 97 12.65 -2.25 -0.30
CA PRO A 97 13.97 -2.53 0.28
C PRO A 97 14.56 -3.85 -0.22
N GLY A 98 15.88 -3.89 -0.39
CA GLY A 98 16.62 -5.04 -0.92
C GLY A 98 16.48 -5.27 -2.43
N ARG A 99 15.70 -4.47 -3.17
CA ARG A 99 15.61 -4.52 -4.64
C ARG A 99 16.46 -3.42 -5.27
N ASN A 100 17.12 -3.76 -6.38
CA ASN A 100 17.95 -2.86 -7.19
C ASN A 100 17.64 -2.97 -8.70
N ILE A 101 16.54 -3.64 -9.05
CA ILE A 101 16.03 -3.74 -10.42
C ILE A 101 14.59 -3.27 -10.45
N ALA A 102 14.25 -2.39 -11.38
CA ALA A 102 12.88 -1.91 -11.59
C ALA A 102 12.59 -1.71 -13.09
N ASP A 103 12.08 -2.74 -13.76
CA ASP A 103 11.55 -2.55 -15.10
C ASP A 103 10.23 -1.77 -15.05
N VAL A 104 10.01 -0.89 -16.03
CA VAL A 104 8.83 -0.04 -16.08
C VAL A 104 8.11 -0.22 -17.40
N GLU A 105 6.83 -0.56 -17.33
CA GLU A 105 5.95 -0.58 -18.49
C GLU A 105 5.27 0.78 -18.67
N VAL A 106 5.39 1.30 -19.89
CA VAL A 106 4.69 2.50 -20.35
C VAL A 106 3.72 2.10 -21.45
N PHE A 107 2.70 2.93 -21.66
CA PHE A 107 1.64 2.65 -22.63
C PHE A 107 1.41 3.86 -23.51
N GLU A 108 1.10 3.62 -24.78
CA GLU A 108 0.49 4.64 -25.64
C GLU A 108 -0.84 5.09 -25.04
N GLN A 109 -1.19 6.35 -25.31
CA GLN A 109 -2.42 6.96 -24.81
C GLN A 109 -3.54 6.83 -25.83
N THR A 110 -4.76 6.66 -25.34
CA THR A 110 -5.98 6.71 -26.14
C THR A 110 -7.04 7.56 -25.45
N THR A 111 -7.82 8.29 -26.25
CA THR A 111 -9.03 8.99 -25.79
C THR A 111 -10.29 8.15 -25.98
N ASN A 112 -10.16 6.97 -26.60
CA ASN A 112 -11.28 6.06 -26.81
C ASN A 112 -11.64 5.32 -25.50
N ALA A 113 -12.84 5.57 -25.00
CA ALA A 113 -13.36 4.96 -23.79
C ALA A 113 -14.07 3.60 -24.02
N SER A 114 -14.15 3.09 -25.26
CA SER A 114 -14.92 1.88 -25.58
C SER A 114 -14.45 0.61 -24.87
N ALA A 115 -13.20 0.60 -24.40
CA ALA A 115 -12.62 -0.51 -23.65
C ALA A 115 -12.64 -0.29 -22.12
N MET A 116 -13.19 0.85 -21.67
CA MET A 116 -13.35 1.17 -20.26
C MET A 116 -14.64 0.59 -19.72
N GLN A 117 -14.57 -0.03 -18.56
CA GLN A 117 -15.72 -0.58 -17.87
C GLN A 117 -15.69 -0.16 -16.40
N VAL A 118 -16.84 0.23 -15.85
CA VAL A 118 -17.01 0.38 -14.41
C VAL A 118 -17.59 -0.92 -13.87
N ALA A 119 -16.74 -1.75 -13.27
CA ALA A 119 -17.12 -3.07 -12.76
C ALA A 119 -18.05 -2.94 -11.55
N SER A 120 -17.72 -2.05 -10.62
CA SER A 120 -18.55 -1.76 -9.45
C SER A 120 -18.46 -0.31 -8.99
N ARG A 121 -19.51 0.12 -8.27
CA ARG A 121 -19.53 1.35 -7.45
C ARG A 121 -19.97 0.98 -6.04
N VAL A 122 -19.13 1.25 -5.06
CA VAL A 122 -19.46 1.08 -3.64
C VAL A 122 -19.77 2.46 -3.07
N ILE A 123 -20.86 2.60 -2.32
CA ILE A 123 -21.30 3.82 -1.64
C ILE A 123 -21.39 3.47 -0.15
N VAL A 124 -20.57 4.09 0.67
CA VAL A 124 -20.53 3.93 2.12
C VAL A 124 -21.15 5.17 2.75
N LEU A 125 -22.17 5.00 3.58
CA LEU A 125 -22.91 6.09 4.21
C LEU A 125 -22.73 6.03 5.74
N GLN A 126 -22.03 6.99 6.32
CA GLN A 126 -21.73 7.04 7.76
C GLN A 126 -22.17 8.36 8.37
N PRO A 127 -23.15 8.36 9.29
CA PRO A 127 -23.48 9.53 10.08
C PRO A 127 -22.31 9.92 10.98
N GLU A 128 -22.02 11.22 11.05
CA GLU A 128 -21.04 11.83 11.93
C GLU A 128 -21.63 13.14 12.48
N GLY A 129 -22.32 13.02 13.62
CA GLY A 129 -23.05 14.14 14.22
C GLY A 129 -24.13 14.69 13.30
N ALA A 130 -24.02 15.97 12.93
CA ALA A 130 -24.97 16.64 12.05
C ALA A 130 -24.68 16.45 10.56
N GLN A 131 -23.69 15.64 10.20
CA GLN A 131 -23.29 15.38 8.81
C GLN A 131 -23.39 13.90 8.47
N LEU A 132 -23.63 13.60 7.20
CA LEU A 132 -23.49 12.28 6.61
C LEU A 132 -22.21 12.28 5.79
N VAL A 133 -21.22 11.51 6.21
CA VAL A 133 -20.02 11.26 5.44
C VAL A 133 -20.33 10.18 4.42
N VAL A 134 -20.07 10.48 3.15
CA VAL A 134 -20.25 9.55 2.06
C VAL A 134 -18.90 9.27 1.42
N GLY A 135 -18.50 8.01 1.46
CA GLY A 135 -17.34 7.51 0.71
C GLY A 135 -17.83 6.71 -0.48
N GLU A 136 -17.31 6.95 -1.67
CA GLU A 136 -17.57 6.09 -2.81
C GLU A 136 -16.28 5.57 -3.45
N GLU A 137 -16.34 4.35 -3.95
CA GLU A 137 -15.27 3.72 -4.70
C GLU A 137 -15.81 3.13 -6.00
N TYR A 138 -15.16 3.46 -7.11
CA TYR A 138 -15.43 2.89 -8.42
C TYR A 138 -14.29 1.95 -8.78
N ALA A 139 -14.60 0.70 -9.08
CA ALA A 139 -13.67 -0.22 -9.72
C ALA A 139 -13.75 -0.01 -11.23
N VAL A 140 -12.66 0.49 -11.83
CA VAL A 140 -12.58 0.82 -13.24
C VAL A 140 -11.60 -0.13 -13.93
N GLU A 141 -12.06 -0.83 -14.95
CA GLU A 141 -11.23 -1.76 -15.71
C GLU A 141 -11.00 -1.23 -17.12
N ASN A 142 -9.75 -1.31 -17.59
CA ASN A 142 -9.36 -0.96 -18.94
C ASN A 142 -8.95 -2.24 -19.68
N HIS A 143 -9.80 -2.66 -20.62
CA HIS A 143 -9.63 -3.87 -21.43
C HIS A 143 -9.10 -3.59 -22.84
N SER A 144 -8.42 -2.46 -23.03
CA SER A 144 -7.91 -2.06 -24.35
C SER A 144 -7.03 -3.14 -24.99
N LYS A 145 -7.25 -3.33 -26.30
CA LYS A 145 -6.47 -4.23 -27.16
C LYS A 145 -6.13 -3.46 -28.46
N PRO A 146 -4.85 -3.12 -28.73
CA PRO A 146 -3.67 -3.33 -27.87
C PRO A 146 -3.79 -2.60 -26.51
N PRO A 147 -2.99 -2.98 -25.50
CA PRO A 147 -3.07 -2.36 -24.18
C PRO A 147 -2.64 -0.89 -24.25
N MET A 148 -3.55 0.03 -23.95
CA MET A 148 -3.34 1.48 -24.02
C MET A 148 -3.83 2.16 -22.73
N ALA A 149 -3.17 3.22 -22.31
CA ALA A 149 -3.65 4.05 -21.20
C ALA A 149 -4.78 4.97 -21.69
N HIS A 150 -5.94 4.93 -21.04
CA HIS A 150 -7.00 5.90 -21.35
C HIS A 150 -6.76 7.20 -20.60
N TYR A 151 -6.60 8.31 -21.32
CA TYR A 151 -6.32 9.62 -20.73
C TYR A 151 -6.90 10.74 -21.59
N LYS A 152 -7.49 11.75 -20.93
CA LYS A 152 -7.84 13.04 -21.53
C LYS A 152 -7.56 14.14 -20.51
N SER A 153 -6.86 15.18 -20.94
CA SER A 153 -6.48 16.29 -20.06
C SER A 153 -7.68 17.14 -19.63
N ASP A 154 -8.75 17.18 -20.42
CA ASP A 154 -10.02 17.83 -20.09
C ASP A 154 -10.92 16.98 -19.18
N GLY A 155 -10.46 15.82 -18.71
CA GLY A 155 -11.22 14.91 -17.84
C GLY A 155 -11.72 13.68 -18.60
N ASN A 156 -11.41 12.51 -18.07
CA ASN A 156 -11.75 11.20 -18.65
C ASN A 156 -12.47 10.26 -17.67
N PHE A 157 -12.70 10.69 -16.44
CA PHE A 157 -13.64 10.07 -15.53
C PHE A 157 -14.50 11.14 -14.87
N GLU A 158 -15.82 11.02 -15.03
CA GLU A 158 -16.83 11.96 -14.57
C GLU A 158 -17.61 11.37 -13.41
N PHE A 159 -18.01 12.23 -12.47
CA PHE A 159 -18.88 11.88 -11.36
C PHE A 159 -19.78 13.07 -11.05
N GLN A 160 -20.92 12.78 -10.41
CA GLN A 160 -21.90 13.80 -10.03
C GLN A 160 -22.08 13.79 -8.52
N LEU A 161 -21.95 14.96 -7.91
CA LEU A 161 -22.28 15.15 -6.51
C LEU A 161 -23.80 15.28 -6.34
N PRO A 162 -24.39 14.67 -5.30
CA PRO A 162 -25.80 14.83 -4.99
C PRO A 162 -26.11 16.25 -4.51
N GLU A 163 -27.39 16.56 -4.36
CA GLU A 163 -27.81 17.80 -3.72
C GLU A 163 -27.33 17.93 -2.29
N GLY A 164 -26.79 19.10 -1.93
CA GLY A 164 -26.18 19.33 -0.62
C GLY A 164 -24.84 18.61 -0.39
N GLY A 165 -24.33 17.86 -1.37
CA GLY A 165 -23.04 17.21 -1.29
C GLY A 165 -21.87 18.20 -1.42
N GLU A 166 -21.03 18.27 -0.39
CA GLU A 166 -19.79 19.03 -0.37
C GLU A 166 -18.61 18.08 -0.56
N LEU A 167 -17.95 18.14 -1.72
CA LEU A 167 -16.78 17.32 -2.01
C LEU A 167 -15.62 17.63 -1.06
N LYS A 168 -15.04 16.58 -0.49
CA LYS A 168 -13.84 16.68 0.36
C LYS A 168 -12.60 16.24 -0.37
N GLN A 169 -12.63 15.08 -1.01
CA GLN A 169 -11.46 14.54 -1.70
C GLN A 169 -11.84 13.60 -2.83
N VAL A 170 -11.06 13.65 -3.92
CA VAL A 170 -11.03 12.61 -4.97
C VAL A 170 -9.62 12.07 -5.08
N SER A 171 -9.48 10.77 -5.24
CA SER A 171 -8.21 10.11 -5.53
C SER A 171 -8.41 8.99 -6.54
N ALA A 172 -7.36 8.65 -7.29
CA ALA A 172 -7.40 7.57 -8.26
C ALA A 172 -6.14 6.71 -8.17
N TRP A 173 -6.28 5.44 -8.50
CA TRP A 173 -5.19 4.47 -8.52
C TRP A 173 -5.24 3.62 -9.79
N GLY A 174 -4.08 3.16 -10.24
CA GLY A 174 -3.95 2.15 -11.29
C GLY A 174 -3.37 0.85 -10.75
N PRO A 175 -3.02 -0.12 -11.61
CA PRO A 175 -2.62 -1.47 -11.18
C PRO A 175 -1.47 -1.55 -10.15
N ALA A 176 -0.61 -0.52 -10.09
CA ALA A 176 0.48 -0.41 -9.12
C ALA A 176 0.03 0.00 -7.69
N GLY A 177 -1.27 0.20 -7.45
CA GLY A 177 -1.89 0.04 -6.14
C GLY A 177 -1.92 1.23 -5.17
N MET A 178 -1.27 2.36 -5.46
CA MET A 178 -1.31 3.53 -4.56
C MET A 178 -2.25 4.63 -5.08
N PRO A 179 -3.29 5.02 -4.31
CA PRO A 179 -4.14 6.17 -4.64
C PRO A 179 -3.37 7.49 -4.60
N VAL A 180 -3.63 8.33 -5.59
CA VAL A 180 -3.10 9.69 -5.70
C VAL A 180 -4.26 10.66 -5.71
N VAL A 181 -4.20 11.70 -4.88
CA VAL A 181 -5.20 12.78 -4.85
C VAL A 181 -5.27 13.46 -6.22
N GLN A 182 -6.48 13.69 -6.70
CA GLN A 182 -6.75 14.30 -8.00
C GLN A 182 -7.41 15.66 -7.81
N GLY A 183 -7.02 16.63 -8.65
CA GLY A 183 -7.81 17.85 -8.84
C GLY A 183 -9.05 17.55 -9.66
N THR A 184 -10.10 18.37 -9.50
CA THR A 184 -11.36 18.22 -10.22
C THR A 184 -11.51 19.29 -11.30
N ILE A 185 -12.24 18.92 -12.36
CA ILE A 185 -12.54 19.76 -13.52
C ILE A 185 -14.06 19.92 -13.55
N GLU A 186 -14.55 21.14 -13.44
CA GLU A 186 -15.98 21.45 -13.51
C GLU A 186 -16.52 21.17 -14.92
N LYS A 187 -17.60 20.39 -15.00
CA LYS A 187 -18.33 20.09 -16.25
C LYS A 187 -19.68 20.81 -16.35
N GLY A 188 -20.01 21.61 -15.33
CA GLY A 188 -21.27 22.34 -15.22
C GLY A 188 -22.25 21.68 -14.25
N GLY A 189 -23.03 22.49 -13.55
CA GLY A 189 -23.93 22.01 -12.50
C GLY A 189 -23.16 21.35 -11.35
N ARG A 190 -23.52 20.11 -10.99
CA ARG A 190 -22.84 19.29 -9.96
C ARG A 190 -21.97 18.18 -10.58
N HIS A 191 -21.62 18.31 -11.86
CA HIS A 191 -20.81 17.33 -12.59
C HIS A 191 -19.36 17.76 -12.57
N GLN A 192 -18.49 16.85 -12.14
CA GLN A 192 -17.06 17.05 -12.09
C GLN A 192 -16.35 15.90 -12.80
N ALA A 193 -15.12 16.16 -13.22
CA ALA A 193 -14.26 15.15 -13.81
C ALA A 193 -12.88 15.15 -13.17
N ILE A 194 -12.17 14.03 -13.27
CA ILE A 194 -10.73 13.95 -13.06
C ILE A 194 -10.03 13.60 -14.36
N ALA A 195 -8.79 14.08 -14.50
CA ALA A 195 -7.88 13.69 -15.58
C ALA A 195 -6.86 12.70 -15.01
N PHE A 196 -7.10 11.41 -15.19
CA PHE A 196 -6.24 10.34 -14.68
C PHE A 196 -5.95 9.29 -15.74
N ALA A 197 -4.70 8.86 -15.88
CA ALA A 197 -4.34 7.86 -16.88
C ALA A 197 -4.71 6.44 -16.40
N PHE A 198 -5.89 5.97 -16.78
CA PHE A 198 -6.35 4.60 -16.47
C PHE A 198 -5.58 3.60 -17.31
N ARG A 199 -4.69 2.84 -16.67
CA ARG A 199 -3.81 1.89 -17.35
C ARG A 199 -4.55 0.59 -17.65
N PRO A 200 -4.08 -0.23 -18.61
CA PRO A 200 -4.63 -1.56 -18.83
C PRO A 200 -4.73 -2.37 -17.53
N GLY A 201 -5.86 -3.06 -17.34
CA GLY A 201 -6.17 -3.80 -16.11
C GLY A 201 -7.02 -3.01 -15.10
N LYS A 202 -6.87 -3.34 -13.82
CA LYS A 202 -7.69 -2.79 -12.72
C LYS A 202 -7.17 -1.44 -12.25
N ASN A 203 -8.09 -0.50 -12.14
CA ASN A 203 -7.90 0.84 -11.62
C ASN A 203 -9.05 1.14 -10.67
N GLY A 204 -8.98 2.27 -9.98
CA GLY A 204 -10.13 2.75 -9.24
C GLY A 204 -10.10 4.23 -8.95
N VAL A 205 -11.26 4.75 -8.60
CA VAL A 205 -11.50 6.13 -8.20
C VAL A 205 -12.20 6.11 -6.86
N ARG A 206 -11.67 6.85 -5.89
CA ARG A 206 -12.30 7.07 -4.59
C ARG A 206 -12.69 8.52 -4.46
N LEU A 207 -13.91 8.75 -4.01
CA LEU A 207 -14.41 10.08 -3.70
C LEU A 207 -15.00 10.10 -2.29
N SER A 208 -14.91 11.25 -1.64
CA SER A 208 -15.51 11.49 -0.34
C SER A 208 -16.17 12.85 -0.33
N TYR A 209 -17.38 12.91 0.20
CA TYR A 209 -18.13 14.15 0.36
C TYR A 209 -18.97 14.09 1.64
N GLN A 210 -19.45 15.24 2.08
CA GLN A 210 -20.35 15.35 3.22
C GLN A 210 -21.68 15.92 2.78
N MET A 211 -22.75 15.48 3.42
CA MET A 211 -24.11 16.01 3.24
C MET A 211 -24.71 16.41 4.59
N PRO A 212 -25.61 17.41 4.63
CA PRO A 212 -26.39 17.72 5.82
C PRO A 212 -27.15 16.50 6.36
N TYR A 213 -27.11 16.29 7.66
CA TYR A 213 -27.77 15.17 8.35
C TYR A 213 -28.34 15.55 9.73
N ALA A 214 -28.59 16.84 9.99
CA ALA A 214 -29.02 17.35 11.29
C ALA A 214 -30.34 16.74 11.81
N THR A 215 -31.18 16.22 10.92
CA THR A 215 -32.45 15.56 11.25
C THR A 215 -32.33 14.04 11.42
N ASN A 216 -31.09 13.50 11.38
CA ASN A 216 -30.80 12.07 11.30
C ASN A 216 -31.46 11.39 10.09
N GLN A 217 -31.63 12.14 9.00
CA GLN A 217 -32.19 11.68 7.74
C GLN A 217 -31.50 12.39 6.57
N ALA A 218 -31.27 11.66 5.48
CA ALA A 218 -30.85 12.23 4.21
C ALA A 218 -31.27 11.32 3.06
N THR A 219 -31.45 11.93 1.90
CA THR A 219 -31.68 11.21 0.66
C THR A 219 -30.58 11.55 -0.34
N LEU A 220 -29.86 10.51 -0.75
CA LEU A 220 -28.90 10.57 -1.83
C LEU A 220 -29.64 10.45 -3.15
N HIS A 221 -29.69 11.54 -3.91
CA HIS A 221 -30.18 11.59 -5.27
C HIS A 221 -28.99 11.76 -6.22
N THR A 222 -28.65 10.71 -6.97
CA THR A 222 -27.53 10.74 -7.92
C THR A 222 -27.88 9.88 -9.15
N ALA A 223 -27.18 10.10 -10.26
CA ALA A 223 -27.25 9.24 -11.42
C ALA A 223 -25.86 8.70 -11.74
N LEU A 224 -25.81 7.53 -12.38
CA LEU A 224 -24.55 6.98 -12.86
C LEU A 224 -24.21 7.54 -14.23
N PRO A 225 -23.06 8.21 -14.44
CA PRO A 225 -22.64 8.61 -15.78
C PRO A 225 -22.26 7.41 -16.66
N TYR A 226 -22.05 6.24 -16.07
CA TYR A 226 -21.60 5.02 -16.73
C TYR A 226 -22.57 3.86 -16.49
N ALA A 227 -22.58 2.88 -17.39
CA ALA A 227 -23.13 1.57 -17.06
C ALA A 227 -22.20 0.91 -16.03
N VAL A 228 -22.78 0.32 -14.98
CA VAL A 228 -22.05 -0.29 -13.88
C VAL A 228 -22.52 -1.72 -13.67
N GLY A 229 -21.58 -2.65 -13.56
CA GLY A 229 -21.88 -4.07 -13.32
C GLY A 229 -22.63 -4.31 -12.01
N ARG A 230 -22.19 -3.67 -10.93
CA ARG A 230 -22.81 -3.76 -9.60
C ARG A 230 -22.66 -2.49 -8.78
N VAL A 231 -23.73 -2.04 -8.15
CA VAL A 231 -23.71 -0.97 -7.15
C VAL A 231 -23.94 -1.58 -5.77
N LEU A 232 -23.11 -1.20 -4.79
CA LEU A 232 -23.24 -1.60 -3.39
C LEU A 232 -23.48 -0.36 -2.54
N VAL A 233 -24.45 -0.43 -1.63
CA VAL A 233 -24.66 0.53 -0.55
C VAL A 233 -24.31 -0.14 0.76
N VAL A 234 -23.40 0.47 1.51
CA VAL A 234 -22.86 -0.06 2.76
C VAL A 234 -23.18 0.93 3.87
N VAL A 235 -23.92 0.48 4.88
CA VAL A 235 -24.41 1.33 5.98
C VAL A 235 -24.15 0.66 7.34
N PRO A 236 -24.00 1.43 8.42
CA PRO A 236 -23.95 0.89 9.77
C PRO A 236 -25.22 0.09 10.08
N PRO A 237 -25.13 -0.91 10.96
CA PRO A 237 -26.26 -1.81 11.24
C PRO A 237 -27.45 -1.11 11.90
N THR A 238 -27.23 0.07 12.48
CA THR A 238 -28.26 0.89 13.15
C THR A 238 -29.05 1.79 12.20
N LEU A 239 -28.60 1.95 10.95
CA LEU A 239 -29.33 2.75 9.96
C LEU A 239 -30.46 1.96 9.31
N GLN A 240 -31.57 2.65 9.06
CA GLN A 240 -32.62 2.17 8.17
C GLN A 240 -32.35 2.71 6.76
N VAL A 241 -32.51 1.85 5.75
CA VAL A 241 -32.33 2.19 4.34
C VAL A 241 -33.65 1.98 3.61
N SER A 242 -34.07 2.99 2.85
CA SER A 242 -35.15 2.90 1.88
C SER A 242 -34.61 3.28 0.51
N SER A 243 -34.73 2.38 -0.47
CA SER A 243 -34.11 2.58 -1.78
C SER A 243 -34.85 1.79 -2.86
N THR A 244 -34.93 2.34 -4.07
CA THR A 244 -35.56 1.66 -5.20
C THR A 244 -34.55 0.77 -5.95
N GLY A 245 -34.89 -0.51 -6.13
CA GLY A 245 -34.12 -1.45 -6.95
C GLY A 245 -32.90 -2.08 -6.26
N PHE A 246 -32.59 -1.70 -5.01
CA PHE A 246 -31.59 -2.39 -4.20
C PHE A 246 -32.22 -3.50 -3.38
N GLN A 247 -31.48 -4.59 -3.19
CA GLN A 247 -31.86 -5.71 -2.35
C GLN A 247 -30.82 -5.95 -1.26
N PRO A 248 -31.22 -6.43 -0.07
CA PRO A 248 -30.26 -6.86 0.95
C PRO A 248 -29.28 -7.89 0.38
N ALA A 249 -27.98 -7.67 0.60
CA ALA A 249 -26.88 -8.49 0.08
C ALA A 249 -25.97 -9.03 1.19
N GLY A 250 -26.47 -9.05 2.43
CA GLY A 250 -25.77 -9.58 3.59
C GLY A 250 -25.07 -8.49 4.40
N THR A 251 -24.04 -8.89 5.14
CA THR A 251 -23.27 -8.01 6.02
C THR A 251 -21.78 -8.26 5.88
N GLU A 252 -20.96 -7.21 5.96
CA GLU A 252 -19.49 -7.30 5.93
C GLU A 252 -18.94 -6.50 7.10
N GLN A 253 -18.10 -7.12 7.93
CA GLN A 253 -17.49 -6.46 9.10
C GLN A 253 -18.50 -5.74 10.02
N GLY A 254 -19.73 -6.26 10.12
CA GLY A 254 -20.82 -5.67 10.92
C GLY A 254 -21.64 -4.58 10.23
N TRP A 255 -21.34 -4.23 8.99
CA TRP A 255 -22.12 -3.29 8.17
C TRP A 255 -23.16 -4.02 7.33
N ASN A 256 -24.31 -3.41 7.13
CA ASN A 256 -25.34 -3.92 6.21
C ASN A 256 -24.99 -3.54 4.78
N ILE A 257 -25.12 -4.49 3.85
CA ILE A 257 -24.88 -4.29 2.43
C ILE A 257 -26.20 -4.44 1.67
N TYR A 258 -26.44 -3.53 0.75
CA TYR A 258 -27.51 -3.60 -0.24
C TYR A 258 -26.90 -3.56 -1.64
N ALA A 259 -27.36 -4.41 -2.55
CA ALA A 259 -26.82 -4.52 -3.90
C ALA A 259 -27.87 -4.25 -4.97
N ARG A 260 -27.41 -3.68 -6.08
CA ARG A 260 -28.16 -3.56 -7.34
C ARG A 260 -27.23 -3.90 -8.50
N ASP A 261 -27.59 -4.93 -9.25
CA ASP A 261 -26.80 -5.42 -10.39
C ASP A 261 -27.22 -4.76 -11.71
N SER A 262 -26.31 -4.76 -12.69
CA SER A 262 -26.54 -4.39 -14.09
C SER A 262 -27.24 -3.04 -14.26
N VAL A 263 -26.63 -1.97 -13.73
CA VAL A 263 -27.21 -0.63 -13.75
C VAL A 263 -26.77 0.12 -14.99
N ALA A 264 -27.74 0.55 -15.82
CA ALA A 264 -27.45 1.30 -17.03
C ALA A 264 -26.98 2.74 -16.73
N ALA A 265 -26.22 3.33 -17.66
CA ALA A 265 -25.87 4.75 -17.60
C ALA A 265 -27.14 5.62 -17.56
N GLY A 266 -27.08 6.71 -16.79
CA GLY A 266 -28.21 7.62 -16.55
C GLY A 266 -29.26 7.11 -15.57
N THR A 267 -29.15 5.88 -15.07
CA THR A 267 -30.14 5.34 -14.11
C THR A 267 -30.09 6.14 -12.80
N PRO A 268 -31.24 6.67 -12.33
CA PRO A 268 -31.33 7.30 -11.02
C PRO A 268 -31.08 6.31 -9.88
N LEU A 269 -30.33 6.77 -8.88
CA LEU A 269 -30.08 6.10 -7.62
C LEU A 269 -30.65 6.99 -6.51
N ASP A 270 -31.80 6.56 -5.99
CA ASP A 270 -32.48 7.20 -4.86
C ASP A 270 -32.30 6.32 -3.63
N ILE A 271 -31.49 6.79 -2.67
CA ILE A 271 -31.16 6.07 -1.44
C ILE A 271 -31.44 6.98 -0.27
N SER A 272 -32.49 6.67 0.50
CA SER A 272 -32.82 7.37 1.73
C SER A 272 -32.31 6.60 2.93
N VAL A 273 -31.64 7.29 3.84
CA VAL A 273 -31.15 6.71 5.09
C VAL A 273 -31.63 7.50 6.30
N SER A 274 -32.02 6.79 7.34
CA SER A 274 -32.43 7.38 8.62
C SER A 274 -31.82 6.65 9.81
N GLY A 275 -31.62 7.39 10.90
CA GLY A 275 -31.12 6.86 12.16
C GLY A 275 -29.78 7.47 12.55
N THR A 276 -29.15 6.91 13.56
CA THR A 276 -27.82 7.33 14.02
C THR A 276 -26.90 6.13 14.03
N ALA A 277 -25.61 6.36 13.94
CA ALA A 277 -24.60 5.33 14.15
C ALA A 277 -23.56 5.88 15.13
N PRO A 278 -23.06 5.05 16.06
CA PRO A 278 -21.85 5.43 16.76
C PRO A 278 -20.74 5.71 15.73
N PRO A 279 -19.85 6.68 15.98
CA PRO A 279 -18.68 6.86 15.13
C PRO A 279 -17.94 5.52 15.05
N PRO A 280 -17.36 5.16 13.88
CA PRO A 280 -16.78 3.84 13.68
C PRO A 280 -15.78 3.54 14.80
N SER A 281 -16.10 2.55 15.63
CA SER A 281 -15.22 2.10 16.69
C SER A 281 -13.95 1.55 16.04
N ALA A 282 -12.79 2.11 16.37
CA ALA A 282 -11.49 1.57 15.97
C ALA A 282 -11.15 0.29 16.79
N SER A 283 -12.06 -0.69 16.83
CA SER A 283 -11.91 -1.92 17.62
C SER A 283 -12.89 -3.02 17.19
N GLY A 284 -12.55 -3.77 16.15
CA GLY A 284 -13.07 -5.11 15.94
C GLY A 284 -12.31 -6.10 16.82
N GLY A 285 -12.98 -6.64 17.84
CA GLY A 285 -12.47 -7.73 18.66
C GLY A 285 -13.10 -7.80 20.04
N GLN A 286 -14.29 -8.39 20.15
CA GLN A 286 -14.70 -9.00 21.41
C GLN A 286 -15.39 -10.35 21.17
N SER A 287 -14.61 -11.38 21.50
CA SER A 287 -15.03 -12.74 21.80
C SER A 287 -16.03 -12.77 22.96
N GLN A 288 -16.99 -13.68 22.83
CA GLN A 288 -17.93 -14.12 23.85
C GLN A 288 -17.27 -14.40 25.20
N GLY A 289 -17.92 -13.93 26.27
CA GLY A 289 -17.76 -14.42 27.65
C GLY A 289 -19.01 -14.07 28.45
N ARG A 290 -19.76 -15.10 28.87
CA ARG A 290 -21.02 -15.01 29.63
C ARG A 290 -20.80 -14.69 31.11
N GLU A 291 -21.83 -14.03 31.66
CA GLU A 291 -22.36 -14.08 33.05
C GLU A 291 -21.49 -13.60 34.23
N SER A 292 -21.93 -12.54 34.91
CA SER A 292 -22.72 -12.66 36.15
C SER A 292 -22.95 -11.30 36.85
N GLY A 293 -24.21 -11.03 37.20
CA GLY A 293 -24.62 -10.47 38.49
C GLY A 293 -24.23 -9.03 38.90
N GLY A 294 -25.17 -8.09 38.69
CA GLY A 294 -25.68 -7.15 39.71
C GLY A 294 -24.76 -6.07 40.31
N ARG A 295 -25.13 -4.80 40.07
CA ARG A 295 -25.47 -3.75 41.06
C ARG A 295 -25.10 -2.35 40.55
N GLU A 296 -26.06 -1.43 40.64
CA GLU A 296 -25.91 0.01 40.41
C GLU A 296 -24.87 0.59 41.38
N GLU A 297 -23.98 1.47 40.89
CA GLU A 297 -23.83 2.87 41.33
C GLU A 297 -22.43 3.47 41.09
N THR A 298 -22.49 4.75 40.71
CA THR A 298 -21.46 5.81 40.76
C THR A 298 -20.34 5.84 39.71
N VAL A 299 -20.50 6.83 38.84
CA VAL A 299 -19.43 7.60 38.20
C VAL A 299 -18.31 7.85 39.21
N GLN A 300 -17.16 7.21 39.01
CA GLN A 300 -15.94 7.54 39.72
C GLN A 300 -14.86 7.88 38.69
N VAL A 301 -14.67 9.19 38.49
CA VAL A 301 -13.51 9.75 37.79
C VAL A 301 -12.27 9.25 38.52
N MET A 302 -11.51 8.33 37.92
CA MET A 302 -10.22 7.93 38.49
C MET A 302 -9.21 9.07 38.33
N PRO A 303 -8.51 9.48 39.40
CA PRO A 303 -7.46 10.46 39.33
C PRO A 303 -6.18 9.85 38.74
N ASN A 304 -5.47 10.65 37.96
CA ASN A 304 -4.26 10.31 37.23
C ASN A 304 -3.16 9.78 38.17
N ARG A 305 -2.94 8.45 38.20
CA ARG A 305 -1.92 7.77 39.03
C ARG A 305 -0.69 7.41 38.20
N LEU A 306 0.02 8.41 37.67
CA LEU A 306 1.32 8.17 36.99
C LEU A 306 2.44 9.14 37.41
N ASP A 307 2.28 9.93 38.47
CA ASP A 307 3.35 10.81 38.96
C ASP A 307 4.26 10.20 40.04
N GLY A 308 3.82 9.13 40.72
CA GLY A 308 4.61 8.52 41.80
C GLY A 308 5.76 7.61 41.36
N LEU A 309 5.75 7.11 40.11
CA LEU A 309 6.67 6.04 39.67
C LEU A 309 7.72 6.49 38.63
N LYS A 310 7.75 7.78 38.27
CA LYS A 310 8.69 8.32 37.28
C LYS A 310 10.14 8.27 37.76
N TRP A 311 10.40 8.64 39.02
CA TRP A 311 11.76 8.69 39.56
C TRP A 311 12.35 7.31 39.90
N VAL A 312 11.51 6.33 40.23
CA VAL A 312 11.95 4.95 40.46
C VAL A 312 12.35 4.27 39.14
N LEU A 313 11.60 4.51 38.06
CA LEU A 313 11.95 4.02 36.73
C LEU A 313 13.23 4.67 36.19
N VAL A 314 13.38 5.99 36.34
CA VAL A 314 14.59 6.71 35.91
C VAL A 314 15.83 6.25 36.69
N GLY A 315 15.71 6.05 38.01
CA GLY A 315 16.79 5.50 38.84
C GLY A 315 17.17 4.06 38.44
N GLY A 316 16.19 3.22 38.13
CA GLY A 316 16.41 1.83 37.69
C GLY A 316 17.14 1.73 36.34
N PHE A 317 16.76 2.55 35.36
CA PHE A 317 17.44 2.58 34.06
C PHE A 317 18.87 3.14 34.16
N ALA A 318 19.09 4.19 34.95
CA ALA A 318 20.43 4.74 35.15
C ALA A 318 21.40 3.72 35.77
N ALA A 319 20.94 2.92 36.73
CA ALA A 319 21.75 1.86 37.34
C ALA A 319 22.09 0.73 36.33
N LEU A 320 21.14 0.34 35.48
CA LEU A 320 21.34 -0.66 34.43
C LEU A 320 22.34 -0.19 33.36
N PHE A 321 22.25 1.06 32.92
CA PHE A 321 23.20 1.61 31.95
C PHE A 321 24.61 1.76 32.54
N PHE A 322 24.73 2.12 33.82
CA PHE A 322 26.02 2.21 34.49
C PHE A 322 26.70 0.83 34.63
N LEU A 323 25.94 -0.21 34.99
CA LEU A 323 26.42 -1.59 35.05
C LEU A 323 26.83 -2.12 33.66
N GLY A 324 26.07 -1.80 32.61
CA GLY A 324 26.40 -2.15 31.22
C GLY A 324 27.68 -1.48 30.72
N ALA A 325 27.89 -0.20 31.05
CA ALA A 325 29.10 0.54 30.68
C ALA A 325 30.34 -0.01 31.39
N VAL A 326 30.24 -0.35 32.68
CA VAL A 326 31.34 -0.99 33.44
C VAL A 326 31.66 -2.36 32.85
N PHE A 327 30.67 -3.17 32.49
CA PHE A 327 30.87 -4.50 31.90
C PHE A 327 31.55 -4.47 30.53
N LEU A 328 31.30 -3.43 29.73
CA LEU A 328 31.97 -3.24 28.44
C LEU A 328 33.41 -2.74 28.60
N TRP A 329 33.70 -1.99 29.65
CA TRP A 329 35.05 -1.48 29.92
C TRP A 329 36.00 -2.56 30.48
N LEU A 330 35.44 -3.63 31.06
CA LEU A 330 36.20 -4.75 31.64
C LEU A 330 36.51 -5.90 30.65
N ARG A 331 36.14 -5.79 29.36
CA ARG A 331 36.40 -6.84 28.36
C ARG A 331 37.56 -6.48 27.42
N PRO A 332 38.74 -7.12 27.52
CA PRO A 332 39.79 -7.00 26.51
C PRO A 332 39.39 -7.76 25.23
N ALA A 333 39.62 -7.13 24.07
CA ALA A 333 39.35 -7.70 22.76
C ALA A 333 40.34 -8.83 22.41
N GLY A 334 39.82 -10.01 22.07
CA GLY A 334 40.59 -11.19 21.63
C GLY A 334 40.25 -11.59 20.19
N SER A 335 41.29 -11.65 19.36
CA SER A 335 41.35 -12.05 17.95
C SER A 335 41.08 -13.55 17.72
N THR A 336 40.64 -13.97 16.53
CA THR A 336 41.42 -14.85 15.60
C THR A 336 40.60 -15.45 14.45
N ASN A 337 41.29 -15.52 13.30
CA ASN A 337 40.96 -16.21 12.04
C ASN A 337 40.80 -17.74 12.18
N ASN A 338 40.09 -18.39 11.24
CA ASN A 338 40.66 -19.33 10.25
C ASN A 338 39.58 -20.14 9.49
N HIS A 339 39.77 -20.24 8.16
CA HIS A 339 39.30 -21.33 7.28
C HIS A 339 40.19 -22.58 7.49
N PRO A 340 39.71 -23.82 7.24
CA PRO A 340 39.93 -24.48 5.93
C PRO A 340 38.79 -25.47 5.53
N GLU A 341 38.40 -25.53 4.25
CA GLU A 341 38.84 -26.47 3.18
C GLU A 341 38.06 -27.80 3.09
N ALA A 342 37.72 -28.16 1.84
CA ALA A 342 36.90 -29.30 1.43
C ALA A 342 37.67 -30.63 1.36
N PRO A 343 36.99 -31.75 1.03
CA PRO A 343 37.47 -32.51 -0.13
C PRO A 343 36.37 -33.06 -1.06
N ARG A 344 36.81 -33.32 -2.30
CA ARG A 344 36.11 -33.94 -3.43
C ARG A 344 36.22 -35.48 -3.41
N SER A 345 35.23 -36.16 -3.98
CA SER A 345 35.35 -37.34 -4.86
C SER A 345 33.95 -37.67 -5.43
N SER A 346 33.70 -38.53 -6.41
CA SER A 346 34.24 -38.80 -7.75
C SER A 346 33.27 -39.83 -8.40
N ASN A 347 33.18 -39.81 -9.73
CA ASN A 347 32.89 -40.96 -10.64
C ASN A 347 31.44 -41.37 -11.03
N ARG A 348 31.12 -41.04 -12.30
CA ARG A 348 30.86 -41.90 -13.49
C ARG A 348 29.62 -42.84 -13.62
N LYS A 349 28.88 -42.50 -14.70
CA LYS A 349 28.45 -43.29 -15.89
C LYS A 349 27.09 -44.04 -15.94
N ARG A 350 26.23 -43.50 -16.83
CA ARG A 350 25.43 -44.10 -17.94
C ARG A 350 24.50 -45.30 -17.67
N GLY A 351 23.21 -45.15 -18.05
CA GLY A 351 22.34 -46.28 -18.42
C GLY A 351 20.83 -45.98 -18.59
N ARG A 352 20.45 -45.46 -19.77
CA ARG A 352 19.20 -45.63 -20.56
C ARG A 352 17.86 -46.14 -19.93
N SER A 353 16.82 -45.32 -20.19
CA SER A 353 15.38 -45.57 -20.43
C SER A 353 14.46 -46.14 -19.34
N LYS A 354 13.46 -45.33 -18.95
CA LYS A 354 12.04 -45.69 -19.09
C LYS A 354 11.14 -44.45 -19.07
N GLN A 355 10.17 -44.50 -19.97
CA GLN A 355 9.06 -43.59 -20.20
C GLN A 355 7.97 -43.81 -19.14
N SER A 356 7.15 -42.79 -18.91
CA SER A 356 6.01 -42.69 -17.95
C SER A 356 6.33 -42.15 -16.56
N GLU A 357 6.51 -40.83 -16.46
CA GLU A 357 6.21 -40.06 -15.24
C GLU A 357 6.18 -38.56 -15.58
N THR A 358 5.08 -38.07 -16.17
CA THR A 358 4.91 -36.61 -16.40
C THR A 358 3.51 -36.11 -16.09
N ALA A 359 2.66 -36.93 -15.47
CA ALA A 359 1.30 -36.53 -15.10
C ALA A 359 1.11 -36.19 -13.60
N THR A 360 2.06 -36.54 -12.73
CA THR A 360 1.89 -36.38 -11.26
C THR A 360 2.66 -35.20 -10.66
N VAL A 361 3.75 -34.74 -11.29
CA VAL A 361 4.56 -33.61 -10.79
C VAL A 361 3.91 -32.25 -11.06
N SER A 362 3.09 -32.14 -12.12
CA SER A 362 2.44 -30.88 -12.51
C SER A 362 1.20 -30.51 -11.67
N ARG A 363 0.71 -31.44 -10.82
CA ARG A 363 -0.39 -31.17 -9.87
C ARG A 363 0.14 -30.68 -8.52
N SER A 364 1.22 -31.26 -7.99
CA SER A 364 1.78 -30.85 -6.69
C SER A 364 2.41 -29.45 -6.73
N GLY A 365 3.03 -29.05 -7.84
CA GLY A 365 3.60 -27.71 -8.00
C GLY A 365 2.52 -26.61 -8.04
N ARG A 366 1.41 -26.82 -8.75
CA ARG A 366 0.31 -25.84 -8.82
C ARG A 366 -0.46 -25.71 -7.51
N GLU A 367 -0.61 -26.80 -6.76
CA GLU A 367 -1.25 -26.78 -5.43
C GLU A 367 -0.35 -26.07 -4.41
N ALA A 368 0.97 -26.30 -4.44
CA ALA A 368 1.95 -25.60 -3.61
C ALA A 368 2.03 -24.09 -3.94
N GLU A 369 2.02 -23.72 -5.22
CA GLU A 369 1.99 -22.31 -5.66
C GLU A 369 0.69 -21.62 -5.25
N THR A 370 -0.46 -22.30 -5.35
CA THR A 370 -1.76 -21.75 -4.94
C THR A 370 -1.82 -21.57 -3.42
N GLN A 371 -1.23 -22.49 -2.64
CA GLN A 371 -1.17 -22.40 -1.19
C GLN A 371 -0.19 -21.30 -0.72
N ALA A 372 0.96 -21.15 -1.39
CA ALA A 372 1.92 -20.07 -1.14
C ALA A 372 1.34 -18.68 -1.49
N ASN A 373 0.56 -18.58 -2.57
CA ASN A 373 -0.11 -17.33 -2.92
C ASN A 373 -1.22 -16.95 -1.92
N ARG A 374 -1.95 -17.93 -1.37
CA ARG A 374 -2.94 -17.67 -0.31
C ARG A 374 -2.30 -17.26 1.01
N SER A 375 -1.21 -17.92 1.42
CA SER A 375 -0.49 -17.56 2.64
C SER A 375 0.18 -16.19 2.53
N LEU A 376 0.66 -15.80 1.35
CA LEU A 376 1.16 -14.45 1.07
C LEU A 376 0.04 -13.39 1.13
N GLU A 377 -1.15 -13.70 0.61
CA GLU A 377 -2.30 -12.79 0.67
C GLU A 377 -2.76 -12.57 2.11
N GLU A 378 -2.89 -13.65 2.90
CA GLU A 378 -3.19 -13.56 4.34
C GLU A 378 -2.13 -12.77 5.12
N LEU A 379 -0.86 -12.95 4.77
CA LEU A 379 0.24 -12.22 5.41
C LEU A 379 0.24 -10.73 5.04
N LYS A 380 -0.08 -10.40 3.79
CA LYS A 380 -0.26 -9.03 3.31
C LYS A 380 -1.39 -8.34 4.05
N ASP A 381 -2.55 -8.99 4.17
CA ASP A 381 -3.71 -8.43 4.86
C ASP A 381 -3.44 -8.25 6.35
N THR A 382 -2.70 -9.19 6.96
CA THR A 382 -2.27 -9.09 8.37
C THR A 382 -1.33 -7.90 8.59
N LEU A 383 -0.31 -7.73 7.75
CA LEU A 383 0.64 -6.62 7.85
C LEU A 383 -0.03 -5.26 7.58
N PHE A 384 -0.95 -5.22 6.61
CA PHE A 384 -1.70 -4.01 6.29
C PHE A 384 -2.64 -3.62 7.45
N GLY A 385 -3.35 -4.58 8.04
CA GLY A 385 -4.19 -4.35 9.22
C GLY A 385 -3.40 -3.89 10.45
N LEU A 386 -2.20 -4.45 10.66
CA LEU A 386 -1.26 -4.03 11.71
C LEU A 386 -0.83 -2.57 11.54
N GLU A 387 -0.48 -2.17 10.32
CA GLU A 387 -0.05 -0.81 10.03
C GLU A 387 -1.20 0.19 10.19
N LEU A 388 -2.41 -0.18 9.75
CA LEU A 388 -3.60 0.64 9.92
C LEU A 388 -3.94 0.84 11.41
N ARG A 389 -3.79 -0.22 12.21
CA ARG A 389 -3.99 -0.17 13.67
C ARG A 389 -2.97 0.71 14.38
N ARG A 390 -1.72 0.68 13.93
CA ARG A 390 -0.65 1.57 14.44
C ARG A 390 -0.94 3.03 14.11
N GLN A 391 -1.32 3.32 12.86
CA GLN A 391 -1.68 4.68 12.44
C GLN A 391 -2.92 5.20 13.16
N ALA A 392 -3.87 4.32 13.48
CA ALA A 392 -5.05 4.65 14.27
C ALA A 392 -4.77 4.75 15.79
N GLY A 393 -3.55 4.47 16.26
CA GLY A 393 -3.19 4.49 17.68
C GLY A 393 -3.88 3.41 18.53
N THR A 394 -4.35 2.33 17.89
CA THR A 394 -5.14 1.26 18.52
C THR A 394 -4.33 0.07 18.99
N ILE A 395 -3.02 0.08 18.73
CA ILE A 395 -2.05 -0.93 19.16
C ILE A 395 -0.87 -0.23 19.82
N SER A 396 -0.35 -0.81 20.92
CA SER A 396 0.85 -0.30 21.58
C SER A 396 2.08 -0.54 20.69
N GLU A 397 3.11 0.31 20.78
CA GLU A 397 4.35 0.12 20.00
C GLU A 397 5.06 -1.21 20.34
N GLU A 398 4.95 -1.69 21.59
CA GLU A 398 5.51 -2.98 22.01
C GLU A 398 4.77 -4.18 21.38
N ASP A 399 3.44 -4.13 21.32
CA ASP A 399 2.65 -5.19 20.71
C ASP A 399 2.74 -5.16 19.18
N TYR A 400 2.80 -3.97 18.58
CA TYR A 400 3.09 -3.81 17.16
C TYR A 400 4.44 -4.43 16.77
N ALA A 401 5.51 -4.13 17.51
CA ALA A 401 6.84 -4.70 17.23
C ALA A 401 6.84 -6.23 17.34
N ARG A 402 6.09 -6.79 18.29
CA ARG A 402 5.96 -8.24 18.49
C ARG A 402 5.18 -8.92 17.37
N GLU A 403 4.02 -8.36 17.01
CA GLU A 403 3.16 -8.94 15.97
C GLU A 403 3.77 -8.79 14.57
N ARG A 404 4.41 -7.64 14.30
CA ARG A 404 5.20 -7.44 13.08
C ARG A 404 6.37 -8.42 13.00
N GLY A 405 7.11 -8.63 14.08
CA GLY A 405 8.20 -9.61 14.12
C GLY A 405 7.73 -11.05 13.82
N ARG A 406 6.52 -11.43 14.28
CA ARG A 406 5.92 -12.73 13.95
C ARG A 406 5.52 -12.83 12.48
N ALA A 407 4.94 -11.79 11.91
CA ALA A 407 4.58 -11.73 10.50
C ALA A 407 5.83 -11.77 9.59
N GLU A 408 6.89 -11.04 9.94
CA GLU A 408 8.18 -11.07 9.23
C GLU A 408 8.87 -12.44 9.36
N GLY A 409 8.73 -13.13 10.50
CA GLY A 409 9.19 -14.51 10.68
C GLY A 409 8.50 -15.48 9.71
N LYS A 410 7.16 -15.43 9.62
CA LYS A 410 6.37 -16.23 8.67
C LYS A 410 6.73 -15.93 7.21
N LEU A 411 6.99 -14.67 6.87
CA LEU A 411 7.46 -14.29 5.54
C LEU A 411 8.82 -14.92 5.22
N ARG A 412 9.75 -14.92 6.17
CA ARG A 412 11.08 -15.54 5.98
C ARG A 412 11.00 -17.06 5.82
N GLU A 413 10.08 -17.71 6.51
CA GLU A 413 9.83 -19.16 6.33
C GLU A 413 9.22 -19.46 4.96
N LEU A 414 8.24 -18.66 4.51
CA LEU A 414 7.64 -18.80 3.18
C LEU A 414 8.62 -18.54 2.02
N VAL A 415 9.62 -17.68 2.24
CA VAL A 415 10.65 -17.37 1.23
C VAL A 415 11.80 -18.39 1.22
N LYS A 416 11.99 -19.15 2.31
CA LYS A 416 13.04 -20.19 2.43
C LYS A 416 12.52 -21.61 2.20
N GLY A 417 11.20 -21.80 2.11
CA GLY A 417 10.53 -23.08 1.87
C GLY A 417 10.71 -23.58 0.44
#